data_AF-A0A537EFH1-F1
#
_entry.id   AF-A0A537EFH1-F1
#
_cell.length_a   1.000
_cell.length_b   1.000
_cell.length_c   1.000
_cell.angle_alpha   90.00
_cell.angle_beta   90.00
_cell.angle_gamma   90.00
#
_symmetry.space_group_name_H-M   'P 1'
#
loop_
_entity.id
_entity.type
_entity.pdbx_description
1 polymer ?
#
loop_
_entity_poly.entity_id
_entity_poly.type
_entity_poly.pdbx_seq_one_letter_code
_entity_poly.pdbx_strand_id
1 'polypeptide(L)'
;MQISRAPHTPDLQLLTDIQAKIDALFARCPMLCGFSIQDRAMLPIQLDDRVIPDADLFITEIGIYPKLGADLQSEIFDEITLLISDLVYEEPMAYSVLRGRTFARILH
;
A
#
# COMPACT_ATOMS: atom_id res chain seq x y z
N MET A 1 -3.18 -30.11 29.09
CA MET A 1 -3.20 -29.51 27.73
C MET A 1 -2.83 -28.04 27.86
N GLN A 2 -1.55 -27.72 27.78
CA GLN A 2 -1.07 -26.34 27.62
C GLN A 2 -0.76 -26.17 26.14
N ILE A 3 -1.53 -25.33 25.46
CA ILE A 3 -1.29 -25.01 24.07
C ILE A 3 -0.14 -23.99 24.08
N SER A 4 1.05 -24.46 23.74
CA SER A 4 2.22 -23.63 23.49
C SER A 4 1.89 -22.60 22.41
N ARG A 5 1.62 -21.36 22.80
CA ARG A 5 1.66 -20.23 21.89
C ARG A 5 3.13 -20.03 21.51
N ALA A 6 3.45 -20.32 20.25
CA ALA A 6 4.73 -20.05 19.61
C ALA A 6 5.14 -18.57 19.82
N PRO A 7 6.43 -18.22 19.70
CA PRO A 7 6.85 -16.82 19.77
C PRO A 7 6.06 -16.02 18.74
N HIS A 8 5.26 -15.08 19.22
CA HIS A 8 4.54 -14.14 18.39
C HIS A 8 5.60 -13.30 17.64
N THR A 9 5.78 -13.54 16.35
CA THR A 9 6.36 -12.58 15.40
C THR A 9 5.20 -11.69 14.93
N PRO A 10 4.86 -10.61 15.65
CA PRO A 10 3.73 -9.74 15.28
C PRO A 10 3.88 -9.13 13.88
N ASP A 11 5.12 -9.00 13.42
CA ASP A 11 5.51 -8.50 12.10
C ASP A 11 5.00 -9.37 10.94
N LEU A 12 5.03 -10.70 11.07
CA LEU A 12 4.70 -11.61 9.96
C LEU A 12 3.20 -11.69 9.69
N GLN A 13 2.40 -11.65 10.76
CA GLN A 13 0.95 -11.69 10.65
C GLN A 13 0.43 -10.38 10.05
N LEU A 14 0.90 -9.23 10.57
CA LEU A 14 0.60 -7.91 10.01
C LEU A 14 0.97 -7.82 8.52
N LEU A 15 2.14 -8.33 8.13
CA LEU A 15 2.54 -8.42 6.72
C LEU A 15 1.54 -9.21 5.88
N THR A 16 1.05 -10.33 6.42
CA THR A 16 0.09 -11.20 5.73
C THR A 16 -1.26 -10.50 5.57
N ASP A 17 -1.75 -9.83 6.62
CA ASP A 17 -2.98 -9.06 6.59
C ASP A 17 -2.90 -7.87 5.61
N ILE A 18 -1.79 -7.12 5.62
CA ILE A 18 -1.51 -6.06 4.65
C ILE A 18 -1.50 -6.63 3.23
N GLN A 19 -0.77 -7.72 3.00
CA GLN A 19 -0.68 -8.33 1.67
C GLN A 19 -2.07 -8.77 1.18
N ALA A 20 -2.90 -9.36 2.04
CA ALA A 20 -4.26 -9.76 1.69
C ALA A 20 -5.14 -8.55 1.30
N LYS A 21 -5.04 -7.45 2.05
CA LYS A 21 -5.75 -6.18 1.73
C LYS A 21 -5.28 -5.60 0.39
N ILE A 22 -3.98 -5.64 0.11
CA ILE A 22 -3.39 -5.17 -1.16
C ILE A 22 -3.77 -6.08 -2.34
N ASP A 23 -3.81 -7.40 -2.13
CA ASP A 23 -4.27 -8.35 -3.15
C ASP A 23 -5.75 -8.13 -3.50
N ALA A 24 -6.58 -7.83 -2.50
CA ALA A 24 -7.97 -7.45 -2.71
C ALA A 24 -8.10 -6.15 -3.53
N LEU A 25 -7.20 -5.18 -3.34
CA LEU A 25 -7.12 -3.96 -4.16
C LEU A 25 -6.79 -4.29 -5.62
N PHE A 26 -5.78 -5.14 -5.88
CA PHE A 26 -5.46 -5.57 -7.25
C PHE A 26 -6.61 -6.34 -7.91
N ALA A 27 -7.38 -7.12 -7.14
CA ALA A 27 -8.56 -7.82 -7.64
C ALA A 27 -9.70 -6.84 -7.99
N ARG A 28 -9.89 -5.76 -7.21
CA ARG A 28 -10.85 -4.69 -7.48
C ARG A 28 -10.44 -3.80 -8.65
N CYS A 29 -9.14 -3.56 -8.80
CA CYS A 29 -8.54 -2.68 -9.80
C CYS A 29 -7.66 -3.49 -10.77
N PRO A 30 -8.23 -4.22 -11.74
CA PRO A 30 -7.47 -5.09 -12.64
C PRO A 30 -6.55 -4.32 -13.61
N MET A 31 -6.61 -3.00 -13.64
CA MET A 31 -5.70 -2.17 -14.43
C MET A 31 -4.48 -1.70 -13.64
N LEU A 32 -4.51 -1.82 -12.31
CA LEU A 32 -3.36 -1.53 -11.47
C LEU A 32 -2.38 -2.71 -11.56
N CYS A 33 -1.19 -2.45 -12.09
CA CYS A 33 -0.11 -3.42 -12.18
C CYS A 33 0.80 -3.38 -10.96
N GLY A 34 0.99 -2.21 -10.36
CA GLY A 34 1.80 -2.05 -9.16
C GLY A 34 1.94 -0.60 -8.73
N PHE A 35 2.50 -0.40 -7.55
CA PHE A 35 2.83 0.89 -6.98
C PHE A 35 3.92 0.74 -5.90
N SER A 36 4.69 1.79 -5.69
CA SER A 36 5.74 1.86 -4.68
C SER A 36 5.33 2.85 -3.58
N ILE A 37 5.53 2.50 -2.32
CA ILE A 37 5.31 3.39 -1.19
C ILE A 37 6.65 3.88 -0.67
N GLN A 38 6.81 5.20 -0.58
CA GLN A 38 8.00 5.84 -0.01
C GLN A 38 7.65 6.73 1.16
N ASP A 39 8.62 6.92 2.05
CA ASP A 39 8.52 7.86 3.15
C ASP A 39 8.83 9.28 2.69
N ARG A 40 8.24 10.29 3.35
CA ARG A 40 8.49 11.71 3.05
C ARG A 40 9.98 12.06 3.05
N ALA A 41 10.78 11.49 3.95
CA ALA A 41 12.20 11.80 4.05
C ALA A 41 13.01 11.30 2.83
N MET A 42 12.46 10.37 2.05
CA MET A 42 13.13 9.79 0.88
C MET A 42 12.77 10.52 -0.43
N LEU A 43 11.81 11.45 -0.40
CA LEU A 43 11.33 12.15 -1.58
C LEU A 43 11.81 13.62 -1.63
N PRO A 44 12.07 14.14 -2.85
CA PRO A 44 12.29 15.57 -3.03
C PRO A 44 11.02 16.34 -2.65
N ILE A 45 11.20 17.54 -2.10
CA ILE A 45 10.17 18.39 -1.47
C ILE A 45 8.96 18.72 -2.39
N GLN A 46 9.00 18.43 -3.69
CA GLN A 46 8.02 18.87 -4.69
C GLN A 46 6.92 17.84 -5.04
N LEU A 47 6.68 16.81 -4.22
CA LEU A 47 5.70 15.74 -4.50
C LEU A 47 4.40 15.83 -3.65
N ASP A 48 3.84 17.03 -3.47
CA ASP A 48 2.65 17.20 -2.62
C ASP A 48 1.37 16.49 -3.15
N ASP A 49 1.21 16.28 -4.45
CA ASP A 49 -0.01 15.68 -5.03
C ASP A 49 -0.15 14.17 -4.79
N ARG A 50 0.85 13.50 -4.21
CA ARG A 50 0.85 12.04 -3.99
C ARG A 50 0.99 11.61 -2.53
N VAL A 51 0.73 12.54 -1.62
CA VAL A 51 0.79 12.30 -0.18
C VAL A 51 -0.40 11.46 0.29
N ILE A 52 -0.14 10.50 1.16
CA ILE A 52 -1.16 9.76 1.88
C ILE A 52 -1.49 10.54 3.15
N PRO A 53 -2.73 11.04 3.31
CA PRO A 53 -3.12 11.73 4.52
C PRO A 53 -2.98 10.79 5.73
N ASP A 54 -2.56 11.36 6.85
CA ASP A 54 -2.39 10.65 8.13
C ASP A 54 -1.26 9.60 8.20
N ALA A 55 -0.49 9.41 7.13
CA ALA A 55 0.55 8.38 7.10
C ALA A 55 1.97 8.88 6.82
N ASP A 56 2.23 10.15 6.46
CA ASP A 56 3.57 10.62 5.99
C ASP A 56 4.20 9.73 4.89
N LEU A 57 3.37 8.94 4.21
CA LEU A 57 3.72 8.03 3.13
C LEU A 57 3.32 8.66 1.80
N PHE A 58 4.02 8.27 0.74
CA PHE A 58 3.80 8.76 -0.61
C PHE A 58 3.73 7.59 -1.57
N ILE A 59 2.75 7.63 -2.46
CA ILE A 59 2.61 6.62 -3.51
C ILE A 59 3.41 7.09 -4.73
N THR A 60 4.30 6.22 -5.18
CA THR A 60 5.25 6.43 -6.26
C THR A 60 5.12 5.29 -7.27
N GLU A 61 5.73 5.45 -8.45
CA GLU A 61 5.85 4.40 -9.48
C GLU A 61 4.56 3.59 -9.75
N ILE A 62 3.42 4.28 -9.86
CA ILE A 62 2.13 3.63 -10.13
C ILE A 62 2.13 3.11 -11.57
N GLY A 63 2.17 1.79 -11.72
CA GLY A 63 2.04 1.08 -12.98
C GLY A 63 0.56 0.80 -13.26
N ILE A 64 0.04 1.37 -14.35
CA ILE A 64 -1.34 1.13 -14.81
C ILE A 64 -1.30 0.61 -16.25
N TYR A 65 -1.99 -0.49 -16.52
CA TYR A 65 -2.15 -1.08 -17.85
C TYR A 65 -3.51 -1.76 -18.03
N PRO A 66 -4.24 -1.51 -19.13
CA PRO A 66 -3.94 -0.56 -20.21
C PRO A 66 -3.98 0.89 -19.74
N LYS A 67 -3.40 1.80 -20.54
CA LYS A 67 -3.29 3.22 -20.18
C LYS A 67 -4.68 3.83 -20.01
N LEU A 68 -4.93 4.40 -18.83
CA LEU A 68 -6.21 5.00 -18.48
C LEU A 68 -6.27 6.49 -18.81
N GLY A 69 -7.49 7.02 -18.86
CA GLY A 69 -7.73 8.46 -18.79
C GLY A 69 -7.33 9.01 -17.41
N ALA A 70 -7.12 10.32 -17.33
CA ALA A 70 -6.68 11.00 -16.12
C ALA A 70 -7.67 10.80 -14.95
N ASP A 71 -8.99 10.82 -15.22
CA ASP A 71 -10.02 10.63 -14.21
C ASP A 71 -9.93 9.26 -13.53
N LEU A 72 -9.85 8.18 -14.32
CA LEU A 72 -9.72 6.82 -13.79
C LEU A 72 -8.38 6.57 -13.10
N GLN A 73 -7.31 7.25 -13.53
CA GLN A 73 -6.03 7.20 -12.83
C GLN A 73 -6.12 7.87 -11.45
N SER A 74 -6.85 8.99 -11.33
CA SER A 74 -7.12 9.64 -10.04
C SER A 74 -7.92 8.72 -9.14
N GLU A 75 -8.98 8.09 -9.64
CA GLU A 75 -9.79 7.16 -8.84
C GLU A 75 -8.97 5.99 -8.28
N ILE A 76 -8.07 5.40 -9.07
CA ILE A 76 -7.17 4.35 -8.61
C ILE A 76 -6.21 4.89 -7.54
N PHE A 77 -5.69 6.10 -7.74
CA PHE A 77 -4.82 6.75 -6.76
C PHE A 77 -5.54 7.00 -5.43
N ASP A 78 -6.77 7.49 -5.47
CA ASP A 78 -7.61 7.73 -4.30
C ASP A 78 -7.93 6.41 -3.57
N GLU A 79 -8.24 5.33 -4.30
CA GLU A 79 -8.46 4.00 -3.71
C GLU A 79 -7.22 3.44 -3.02
N ILE A 80 -6.04 3.56 -3.63
CA ILE A 80 -4.78 3.16 -2.98
C ILE A 80 -4.56 4.01 -1.72
N THR A 81 -4.71 5.33 -1.84
CA THR A 81 -4.52 6.27 -0.73
C THR A 81 -5.41 5.94 0.45
N LEU A 82 -6.71 5.76 0.20
CA LEU A 82 -7.70 5.41 1.21
C LEU A 82 -7.35 4.10 1.91
N LEU A 83 -6.99 3.06 1.15
CA LEU A 83 -6.60 1.77 1.71
C LEU A 83 -5.38 1.87 2.62
N ILE A 84 -4.36 2.61 2.20
CA ILE A 84 -3.13 2.78 3.00
C ILE A 84 -3.40 3.62 4.26
N SER A 85 -4.17 4.70 4.14
CA SER A 85 -4.57 5.50 5.31
C SER A 85 -5.36 4.66 6.32
N ASP A 86 -6.33 3.86 5.86
CA ASP A 86 -7.11 2.94 6.71
C ASP A 86 -6.22 1.91 7.41
N LEU A 87 -5.30 1.30 6.66
CA LEU A 87 -4.30 0.36 7.20
C LEU A 87 -3.45 0.97 8.32
N VAL A 88 -2.92 2.18 8.11
CA VAL A 88 -2.08 2.87 9.09
C VAL A 88 -2.89 3.38 10.28
N TYR A 89 -4.14 3.78 10.04
CA TYR A 89 -5.06 4.23 11.09
C TYR A 89 -5.47 3.07 12.01
N GLU A 90 -5.83 1.91 11.47
CA GLU A 90 -6.17 0.72 12.24
C GLU A 90 -4.94 0.15 12.96
N GLU A 91 -3.82 0.05 12.25
CA GLU A 91 -2.59 -0.56 12.74
C GLU A 91 -1.39 0.37 12.48
N PRO A 92 -0.96 1.20 13.45
CA PRO A 92 0.14 2.15 13.23
C PRO A 92 1.48 1.45 12.94
N MET A 93 1.63 0.17 13.28
CA MET A 93 2.79 -0.63 12.87
C MET A 93 2.84 -0.89 11.36
N ALA A 94 1.71 -0.81 10.65
CA ALA A 94 1.63 -0.96 9.20
C ALA A 94 2.50 0.07 8.48
N TYR A 95 2.62 1.28 9.03
CA TYR A 95 3.51 2.32 8.49
C TYR A 95 4.94 1.80 8.31
N SER A 96 5.50 1.12 9.32
CA SER A 96 6.86 0.59 9.28
C SER A 96 7.03 -0.55 8.27
N VAL A 97 5.94 -1.27 8.00
CA VAL A 97 5.91 -2.35 7.03
C VAL A 97 5.79 -1.80 5.62
N LEU A 98 4.93 -0.81 5.39
CA LEU A 98 4.59 -0.25 4.09
C LEU A 98 5.71 0.66 3.55
N ARG A 99 6.38 1.42 4.43
CA ARG A 99 7.44 2.36 4.02
C ARG A 99 8.54 1.67 3.23
N GLY A 100 8.86 2.22 2.07
CA GLY A 100 9.94 1.73 1.20
C GLY A 100 9.63 0.39 0.52
N ARG A 101 8.37 -0.05 0.47
CA ARG A 101 7.98 -1.27 -0.25
C ARG A 101 7.33 -0.99 -1.59
N THR A 102 7.56 -1.91 -2.52
CA THR A 102 6.87 -1.95 -3.81
C THR A 102 5.92 -3.13 -3.83
N PHE A 103 4.68 -2.86 -4.21
CA PHE A 103 3.64 -3.85 -4.42
C PHE A 103 3.38 -3.96 -5.92
N ALA A 104 3.56 -5.13 -6.48
CA ALA A 104 3.28 -5.39 -7.88
C ALA A 104 2.51 -6.70 -8.01
N ARG A 105 1.50 -6.71 -8.86
CA ARG A 105 0.79 -7.95 -9.18
C ARG A 105 1.65 -8.78 -10.13
N ILE A 106 1.55 -10.10 -10.00
CA ILE A 106 2.12 -11.01 -10.99
C ILE A 106 1.20 -11.00 -12.22
N LEU A 107 1.73 -10.52 -13.35
CA LEU A 107 1.10 -10.64 -14.65
C LEU A 107 1.43 -12.03 -15.20
N HIS A 108 0.45 -12.94 -15.17
CA HIS A 108 0.53 -14.26 -15.78
C HIS A 108 0.33 -14.21 -17.29
#